data_AF-A0AA36IDY6-F1
#
_entry.id   AF-A0AA36IDY6-F1
#
_cell.length_a   1.000
_cell.length_b   1.000
_cell.length_c   1.000
_cell.angle_alpha   90.00
_cell.angle_beta   90.00
_cell.angle_gamma   90.00
#
_symmetry.space_group_name_H-M   'P 1'
#
loop_
_entity.id
_entity.type
_entity.pdbx_description
1 polymer ?
#
loop_
_entity_poly.entity_id
_entity_poly.type
_entity_poly.pdbx_seq_one_letter_code
_entity_poly.pdbx_strand_id
1 'polypeptide(L)'
;MLRQRIEIILTDAASNEVGASNVNRGRRDPRIEADDADILLPGLKLVARDHAHAFRRVLKRPFHCSSYLGTLTAEHVLGKKSIAQVIDRSFVFRQWFQEEESYPADDLAIVVRRYLAWQASSSGVEQNFAKGERNNATGHSQASASYDARAMKILLAPLSPPDFKVIVTNAAELYATCRSGASRKRTQERIDKYVKRAKQEGTEAAFIRSRRDSVANATSSLNMADLAFDMDEHPATNDKVAEYWTESYEVEYQFQKSKQTHYKVDGVLDGLIDQNAVGQETMETAAKAERDADKGHIRDRLSKDALQMRLNGSMDWEKIQGSKAWLDPAISVADLQVAMSARNLVKTTERSEADIFIVNDAGNLPERVKLMAALLGRQIMDVCLLEGKKGILLKFQPASQTRRQKVFFSTKFRESHAQFLKPIKDIVNRPGSKWKLAAVRADATMILATSAEVGRAAVLSGNSQGEHSKASFLENISRLDLRASGFYTP
;
A
#
# COMPACT_ATOMS: atom_id res chain seq x y z
N MET A 1 16.58 47.06 4.13
CA MET A 1 17.78 46.21 4.37
C MET A 1 17.35 44.77 4.63
N LEU A 2 17.03 44.02 3.58
CA LEU A 2 16.58 42.62 3.65
C LEU A 2 17.66 41.71 3.02
N ARG A 3 17.88 40.58 3.66
CA ARG A 3 19.05 39.69 3.56
C ARG A 3 19.30 39.16 2.13
N GLN A 4 20.57 39.20 1.71
CA GLN A 4 21.12 39.03 0.35
C GLN A 4 21.28 37.59 -0.17
N ARG A 5 20.52 36.58 0.30
CA ARG A 5 20.79 35.18 -0.13
C ARG A 5 19.63 34.20 0.08
N ILE A 6 19.35 33.35 -0.93
CA ILE A 6 18.61 32.09 -0.77
C ILE A 6 19.46 30.92 -1.26
N GLU A 7 19.52 29.88 -0.42
CA GLU A 7 20.01 28.54 -0.73
C GLU A 7 18.83 27.55 -0.58
N ILE A 8 18.78 26.55 -1.47
CA ILE A 8 17.93 25.36 -1.32
C ILE A 8 18.85 24.20 -0.96
N ILE A 9 18.60 23.58 0.19
CA ILE A 9 19.39 22.46 0.72
C ILE A 9 18.49 21.23 0.77
N LEU A 10 18.86 20.19 0.03
CA LEU A 10 18.35 18.84 0.16
C LEU A 10 19.52 17.99 0.66
N THR A 11 19.48 17.57 1.92
CA THR A 11 20.54 16.74 2.50
C THR A 11 19.89 15.62 3.29
N ASP A 12 20.20 14.38 2.93
CA ASP A 12 20.39 13.37 3.95
C ASP A 12 21.61 13.81 4.78
N ALA A 13 21.61 13.59 6.09
CA ALA A 13 22.69 14.09 6.92
C ALA A 13 23.84 13.06 7.01
N ALA A 14 24.58 12.89 5.92
CA ALA A 14 25.95 12.36 5.90
C ALA A 14 26.97 13.49 5.70
N SER A 15 28.04 13.51 6.49
CA SER A 15 29.09 14.55 6.47
C SER A 15 29.72 14.76 5.08
N ASN A 16 29.71 13.70 4.27
CA ASN A 16 30.34 13.64 2.96
C ASN A 16 29.49 14.35 1.89
N GLU A 17 28.17 14.34 2.05
CA GLU A 17 27.22 15.01 1.14
C GLU A 17 27.16 16.52 1.41
N VAL A 18 27.25 16.91 2.68
CA VAL A 18 27.45 18.32 3.08
C VAL A 18 28.79 18.83 2.53
N GLY A 19 29.83 17.99 2.51
CA GLY A 19 31.11 18.28 1.86
C GLY A 19 30.98 18.48 0.35
N ALA A 20 30.35 17.55 -0.37
CA ALA A 20 30.16 17.61 -1.82
C ALA A 20 29.28 18.80 -2.26
N SER A 21 28.27 19.16 -1.47
CA SER A 21 27.41 20.33 -1.70
C SER A 21 28.20 21.64 -1.55
N ASN A 22 29.11 21.72 -0.57
CA ASN A 22 29.98 22.88 -0.41
C ASN A 22 31.00 23.04 -1.55
N VAL A 23 31.39 21.95 -2.21
CA VAL A 23 32.30 21.96 -3.37
C VAL A 23 31.59 22.38 -4.67
N ASN A 24 30.31 22.04 -4.83
CA ASN A 24 29.51 22.34 -6.05
C ASN A 24 28.79 23.71 -6.03
N ARG A 25 29.23 24.61 -5.17
CA ARG A 25 28.54 25.85 -4.76
C ARG A 25 28.39 26.96 -5.83
N GLY A 26 28.67 26.70 -7.10
CA GLY A 26 28.86 27.79 -8.07
C GLY A 26 28.65 27.53 -9.58
N ARG A 27 28.08 26.41 -10.03
CA ARG A 27 27.75 26.26 -11.46
C ARG A 27 26.33 25.74 -11.66
N ARG A 28 25.45 26.60 -12.18
CA ARG A 28 24.14 26.20 -12.75
C ARG A 28 24.34 25.79 -14.21
N ASP A 29 23.46 24.93 -14.71
CA ASP A 29 23.52 24.39 -16.07
C ASP A 29 23.17 25.49 -17.10
N PRO A 30 24.11 25.91 -17.98
CA PRO A 30 23.90 26.98 -18.95
C PRO A 30 22.93 26.62 -20.09
N ARG A 31 22.38 25.39 -20.11
CA ARG A 31 21.42 24.96 -21.13
C ARG A 31 19.96 25.27 -20.77
N ILE A 32 19.69 25.66 -19.53
CA ILE A 32 18.33 25.75 -18.98
C ILE A 32 17.86 27.20 -18.81
N GLU A 33 18.77 28.15 -18.56
CA GLU A 33 18.46 29.58 -18.41
C GLU A 33 19.46 30.42 -19.23
N ALA A 34 19.02 31.57 -19.76
CA ALA A 34 19.89 32.52 -20.45
C ALA A 34 20.84 33.21 -19.46
N ASP A 35 22.01 33.67 -19.94
CA ASP A 35 23.07 34.26 -19.11
C ASP A 35 22.61 35.51 -18.31
N ASP A 36 21.45 36.08 -18.64
CA ASP A 36 20.86 37.31 -18.10
C ASP A 36 19.52 37.13 -17.36
N ALA A 37 19.12 35.90 -17.02
CA ALA A 37 17.84 35.66 -16.36
C ALA A 37 17.75 36.24 -14.92
N ASP A 38 16.78 37.13 -14.69
CA ASP A 38 16.54 37.80 -13.40
C ASP A 38 15.98 36.85 -12.32
N ILE A 39 16.62 36.85 -11.14
CA ILE A 39 16.24 36.00 -10.00
C ILE A 39 15.02 36.59 -9.28
N LEU A 40 13.84 36.01 -9.52
CA LEU A 40 12.53 36.51 -9.05
C LEU A 40 12.38 36.65 -7.52
N LEU A 41 13.10 35.87 -6.71
CA LEU A 41 13.03 35.93 -5.25
C LEU A 41 14.41 35.56 -4.69
N PRO A 42 15.25 36.52 -4.27
CA PRO A 42 16.61 36.26 -3.78
C PRO A 42 16.77 36.25 -2.24
N GLY A 43 15.68 36.38 -1.45
CA GLY A 43 15.69 36.35 0.05
C GLY A 43 14.79 35.34 0.81
N LEU A 44 13.96 34.52 0.14
CA LEU A 44 13.09 33.47 0.70
C LEU A 44 13.76 32.09 0.96
N LYS A 45 14.03 31.72 2.22
CA LYS A 45 14.56 30.37 2.57
C LYS A 45 13.43 29.35 2.75
N LEU A 46 13.39 28.30 1.93
CA LEU A 46 12.47 27.17 2.08
C LEU A 46 13.20 25.97 2.70
N VAL A 47 12.69 25.44 3.81
CA VAL A 47 13.20 24.22 4.46
C VAL A 47 12.16 23.12 4.32
N ALA A 48 12.40 22.16 3.44
CA ALA A 48 11.59 20.94 3.35
C ALA A 48 12.28 19.83 4.14
N ARG A 49 11.57 19.27 5.12
CA ARG A 49 12.07 18.14 5.94
C ARG A 49 11.44 16.85 5.42
N ASP A 50 12.24 15.81 5.24
CA ASP A 50 11.73 14.44 5.20
C ASP A 50 11.20 14.10 6.60
N HIS A 51 9.89 14.24 6.75
CA HIS A 51 9.20 14.03 8.02
C HIS A 51 9.38 12.60 8.53
N ALA A 52 9.49 11.58 7.68
CA ALA A 52 9.58 10.20 8.12
C ALA A 52 10.99 9.87 8.64
N HIS A 53 12.04 10.31 7.94
CA HIS A 53 13.42 10.03 8.33
C HIS A 53 13.90 10.91 9.50
N ALA A 54 13.47 12.18 9.55
CA ALA A 54 13.73 13.07 10.69
C ALA A 54 13.04 12.57 11.98
N PHE A 55 11.81 12.08 11.88
CA PHE A 55 11.06 11.55 13.03
C PHE A 55 11.70 10.27 13.61
N ARG A 56 12.22 9.37 12.76
CA ARG A 56 12.94 8.15 13.20
C ARG A 56 14.22 8.46 13.99
N ARG A 57 14.91 9.58 13.70
CA ARG A 57 16.06 10.05 14.49
C ARG A 57 15.66 10.89 15.70
N VAL A 58 14.59 11.68 15.64
CA VAL A 58 14.02 12.37 16.82
C VAL A 58 13.48 11.37 17.85
N LEU A 59 13.05 10.19 17.42
CA LEU A 59 12.69 9.09 18.32
C LEU A 59 13.87 8.20 18.76
N LYS A 60 15.07 8.36 18.19
CA LYS A 60 16.26 7.55 18.56
C LYS A 60 17.35 8.33 19.27
N ARG A 61 17.56 9.61 18.96
CA ARG A 61 18.72 10.39 19.42
C ARG A 61 18.49 11.24 20.68
N PRO A 62 17.39 12.00 20.84
CA PRO A 62 17.14 12.82 22.03
C PRO A 62 17.00 12.00 23.32
N PHE A 63 16.54 10.75 23.23
CA PHE A 63 16.38 9.86 24.40
C PHE A 63 17.70 9.32 24.94
N HIS A 64 18.79 9.39 24.17
CA HIS A 64 20.14 9.13 24.68
C HIS A 64 20.75 10.34 25.38
N CYS A 65 20.19 11.54 25.19
CA CYS A 65 20.68 12.77 25.82
C CYS A 65 20.08 13.01 27.21
N SER A 66 19.03 12.27 27.59
CA SER A 66 18.37 12.36 28.89
C SER A 66 18.00 10.96 29.38
N SER A 67 18.63 10.52 30.47
CA SER A 67 18.35 9.24 31.11
C SER A 67 16.88 9.11 31.51
N TYR A 68 16.25 10.20 31.96
CA TYR A 68 14.84 10.23 32.33
C TYR A 68 13.90 9.93 31.14
N LEU A 69 14.12 10.57 29.99
CA LEU A 69 13.32 10.31 28.80
C LEU A 69 13.61 8.93 28.19
N GLY A 70 14.84 8.46 28.31
CA GLY A 70 15.22 7.08 27.99
C GLY A 70 14.43 6.07 28.82
N THR A 71 14.34 6.29 30.14
CA THR A 71 13.55 5.43 31.06
C THR A 71 12.06 5.46 30.73
N LEU A 72 11.45 6.64 30.55
CA LEU A 72 10.03 6.76 30.16
C LEU A 72 9.71 6.03 28.86
N THR A 73 10.59 6.16 27.86
CA THR A 73 10.39 5.53 26.55
C THR A 73 10.56 4.01 26.64
N ALA A 74 11.55 3.54 27.40
CA ALA A 74 11.73 2.12 27.68
C ALA A 74 10.57 1.54 28.50
N GLU A 75 10.06 2.27 29.48
CA GLU A 75 9.00 1.80 30.38
C GLU A 75 7.62 1.76 29.69
N HIS A 76 7.32 2.72 28.82
CA HIS A 76 5.97 2.84 28.24
C HIS A 76 5.85 2.42 26.78
N VAL A 77 6.94 2.40 26.00
CA VAL A 77 6.86 2.21 24.54
C VAL A 77 7.73 1.07 24.01
N LEU A 78 9.02 1.05 24.35
CA LEU A 78 10.00 0.18 23.69
C LEU A 78 10.40 -1.05 24.50
N GLY A 79 10.28 -1.01 25.83
CA GLY A 79 10.66 -2.11 26.70
C GLY A 79 9.73 -3.30 26.52
N LYS A 80 10.27 -4.53 26.68
CA LYS A 80 9.49 -5.76 26.48
C LYS A 80 8.26 -5.87 27.38
N LYS A 81 8.28 -5.24 28.55
CA LYS A 81 7.16 -5.16 29.52
C LYS A 81 6.38 -3.86 29.44
N SER A 82 6.71 -2.99 28.49
CA SER A 82 6.02 -1.72 28.34
C SER A 82 4.58 -1.93 27.91
N ILE A 83 3.70 -1.02 28.31
CA ILE A 83 2.27 -1.15 28.04
C ILE A 83 1.98 -1.29 26.54
N ALA A 84 2.71 -0.55 25.68
CA ALA A 84 2.59 -0.66 24.24
C ALA A 84 2.97 -2.06 23.71
N GLN A 85 4.08 -2.63 24.19
CA GLN A 85 4.51 -3.98 23.80
C GLN A 85 3.64 -5.08 24.41
N VAL A 86 3.09 -4.88 25.61
CA VAL A 86 2.16 -5.81 26.27
C VAL A 86 0.84 -5.86 25.51
N ILE A 87 0.30 -4.71 25.09
CA ILE A 87 -0.88 -4.65 24.23
C ILE A 87 -0.56 -5.31 22.89
N ASP A 88 0.50 -4.88 22.18
CA ASP A 88 0.85 -5.40 20.86
C ASP A 88 1.17 -6.90 20.82
N ARG A 89 1.61 -7.50 21.93
CA ARG A 89 1.90 -8.94 21.97
C ARG A 89 0.77 -9.77 22.56
N SER A 90 -0.12 -9.19 23.35
CA SER A 90 -1.29 -9.89 23.90
C SER A 90 -2.45 -9.87 22.92
N PHE A 91 -3.01 -11.04 22.62
CA PHE A 91 -4.21 -11.16 21.79
C PHE A 91 -5.43 -10.53 22.47
N VAL A 92 -5.61 -10.79 23.77
CA VAL A 92 -6.76 -10.31 24.57
C VAL A 92 -6.73 -8.78 24.71
N PHE A 93 -5.57 -8.20 25.01
CA PHE A 93 -5.47 -6.74 25.15
C PHE A 93 -5.60 -6.02 23.80
N ARG A 94 -5.11 -6.61 22.70
CA ARG A 94 -5.40 -6.10 21.36
C ARG A 94 -6.89 -6.12 21.06
N GLN A 95 -7.57 -7.22 21.37
CA GLN A 95 -9.00 -7.35 21.14
C GLN A 95 -9.80 -6.34 21.98
N TRP A 96 -9.51 -6.19 23.28
CA TRP A 96 -10.17 -5.19 24.13
C TRP A 96 -9.92 -3.77 23.65
N PHE A 97 -8.70 -3.42 23.26
CA PHE A 97 -8.40 -2.10 22.70
C PHE A 97 -9.12 -1.84 21.36
N GLN A 98 -9.26 -2.86 20.51
CA GLN A 98 -10.04 -2.80 19.26
C GLN A 98 -11.55 -2.71 19.51
N GLU A 99 -12.04 -3.32 20.59
CA GLU A 99 -13.43 -3.17 21.02
C GLU A 99 -13.68 -1.78 21.61
N GLU A 100 -12.68 -1.15 22.22
CA GLU A 100 -12.75 0.21 22.77
C GLU A 100 -12.59 1.30 21.68
N GLU A 101 -11.95 1.00 20.53
CA GLU A 101 -12.00 1.83 19.30
C GLU A 101 -13.44 2.09 18.81
N SER A 102 -14.42 1.31 19.28
CA SER A 102 -15.86 1.48 19.02
C SER A 102 -16.50 2.66 19.76
N TYR A 103 -15.85 3.20 20.79
CA TYR A 103 -16.38 4.31 21.59
C TYR A 103 -15.81 5.67 21.17
N PRO A 104 -16.62 6.74 21.13
CA PRO A 104 -16.17 8.07 20.72
C PRO A 104 -15.43 8.75 21.89
N ALA A 105 -14.10 8.66 21.88
CA ALA A 105 -13.23 9.55 22.65
C ALA A 105 -12.56 10.51 21.65
N ASP A 106 -13.20 11.67 21.44
CA ASP A 106 -13.09 12.42 20.18
C ASP A 106 -11.69 13.01 19.89
N ASP A 107 -10.85 13.27 20.89
CA ASP A 107 -9.52 13.86 20.66
C ASP A 107 -8.36 12.85 20.73
N LEU A 108 -8.40 11.92 21.69
CA LEU A 108 -7.34 10.92 21.86
C LEU A 108 -7.39 9.86 20.75
N ALA A 109 -8.59 9.48 20.30
CA ALA A 109 -8.75 8.52 19.21
C ALA A 109 -8.20 9.05 17.89
N ILE A 110 -8.24 10.35 17.61
CA ILE A 110 -7.66 10.93 16.38
C ILE A 110 -6.14 10.87 16.40
N VAL A 111 -5.52 11.17 17.55
CA VAL A 111 -4.06 11.10 17.73
C VAL A 111 -3.58 9.64 17.66
N VAL A 112 -4.29 8.72 18.32
CA VAL A 112 -3.98 7.29 18.31
C VAL A 112 -4.26 6.65 16.94
N ARG A 113 -5.34 7.02 16.24
CA ARG A 113 -5.60 6.57 14.84
C ARG A 113 -4.53 7.05 13.87
N ARG A 114 -4.05 8.29 14.00
CA ARG A 114 -2.92 8.81 13.21
C ARG A 114 -1.62 8.08 13.54
N TYR A 115 -1.41 7.72 14.80
CA TYR A 115 -0.25 6.95 15.24
C TYR A 115 -0.31 5.48 14.75
N LEU A 116 -1.47 4.83 14.80
CA LEU A 116 -1.69 3.45 14.36
C LEU A 116 -1.67 3.29 12.83
N ALA A 117 -2.27 4.22 12.08
CA ALA A 117 -2.14 4.27 10.62
C ALA A 117 -0.67 4.46 10.17
N TRP A 118 0.18 4.97 11.06
CA TRP A 118 1.62 5.14 10.85
C TRP A 118 2.46 3.94 11.31
N GLN A 119 1.96 3.09 12.22
CA GLN A 119 2.69 1.92 12.74
C GLN A 119 2.30 0.58 12.09
N ALA A 120 1.12 0.45 11.48
CA ALA A 120 0.58 -0.86 11.10
C ALA A 120 1.30 -1.60 9.95
N SER A 121 2.22 -0.97 9.22
CA SER A 121 3.16 -1.73 8.37
C SER A 121 4.32 -0.86 7.90
N SER A 122 5.31 -0.61 8.76
CA SER A 122 6.61 -0.18 8.24
C SER A 122 7.18 -1.25 7.31
N SER A 123 6.98 -2.54 7.57
CA SER A 123 7.54 -3.62 6.75
C SER A 123 6.96 -3.71 5.35
N GLY A 124 5.66 -3.55 5.13
CA GLY A 124 5.04 -3.64 3.81
C GLY A 124 5.34 -2.42 2.95
N VAL A 125 5.32 -1.23 3.55
CA VAL A 125 5.69 0.02 2.89
C VAL A 125 7.19 0.05 2.61
N GLU A 126 8.05 -0.35 3.57
CA GLU A 126 9.50 -0.50 3.39
C GLU A 126 9.85 -1.61 2.38
N GLN A 127 9.12 -2.73 2.33
CA GLN A 127 9.31 -3.77 1.30
C GLN A 127 8.91 -3.25 -0.08
N ASN A 128 7.84 -2.46 -0.18
CA ASN A 128 7.43 -1.85 -1.43
C ASN A 128 8.46 -0.81 -1.90
N PHE A 129 8.97 0.03 -0.99
CA PHE A 129 10.07 0.94 -1.29
C PHE A 129 11.35 0.19 -1.66
N ALA A 130 11.71 -0.88 -0.96
CA ALA A 130 12.87 -1.71 -1.26
C ALA A 130 12.73 -2.45 -2.61
N LYS A 131 11.52 -2.83 -3.02
CA LYS A 131 11.22 -3.35 -4.37
C LYS A 131 11.38 -2.27 -5.44
N GLY A 132 10.89 -1.06 -5.17
CA GLY A 132 11.09 0.10 -6.04
C GLY A 132 12.56 0.46 -6.19
N GLU A 133 13.29 0.49 -5.08
CA GLU A 133 14.71 0.82 -5.01
C GLU A 133 15.56 -0.23 -5.72
N ARG A 134 15.32 -1.54 -5.51
CA ARG A 134 16.02 -2.61 -6.26
C ARG A 134 15.86 -2.48 -7.78
N ASN A 135 14.68 -2.10 -8.25
CA ASN A 135 14.41 -1.96 -9.68
C ASN A 135 14.96 -0.65 -10.25
N ASN A 136 14.90 0.45 -9.50
CA ASN A 136 15.43 1.75 -9.90
C ASN A 136 16.96 1.87 -9.72
N ALA A 137 17.58 1.06 -8.85
CA ALA A 137 19.02 1.03 -8.60
C ALA A 137 19.85 0.59 -9.83
N THR A 138 19.22 0.06 -10.88
CA THR A 138 19.88 -0.29 -12.14
C THR A 138 20.19 0.93 -13.05
N GLY A 139 19.87 2.15 -12.62
CA GLY A 139 20.74 3.31 -12.87
C GLY A 139 20.78 3.87 -14.29
N HIS A 140 19.66 4.00 -15.00
CA HIS A 140 19.67 4.57 -16.37
C HIS A 140 19.01 5.94 -16.57
N SER A 141 18.39 6.56 -15.55
CA SER A 141 18.11 8.02 -15.54
C SER A 141 17.42 8.45 -14.24
N GLN A 142 17.58 9.72 -13.83
CA GLN A 142 16.72 10.36 -12.85
C GLN A 142 15.29 10.39 -13.39
N ALA A 143 14.44 9.50 -12.89
CA ALA A 143 13.02 9.54 -13.17
C ALA A 143 12.38 10.77 -12.49
N SER A 144 11.43 11.41 -13.17
CA SER A 144 10.59 12.41 -12.51
C SER A 144 9.71 11.73 -11.46
N ALA A 145 9.33 12.45 -10.40
CA ALA A 145 8.46 11.91 -9.34
C ALA A 145 7.13 11.32 -9.87
N SER A 146 6.63 11.84 -11.00
CA SER A 146 5.43 11.32 -11.66
C SER A 146 5.64 9.97 -12.35
N TYR A 147 6.85 9.72 -12.85
CA TYR A 147 7.25 8.43 -13.41
C TYR A 147 7.43 7.40 -12.31
N ASP A 148 8.15 7.74 -11.22
CA ASP A 148 8.36 6.83 -10.09
C ASP A 148 7.04 6.40 -9.45
N ALA A 149 6.12 7.35 -9.26
CA ALA A 149 4.78 7.05 -8.76
C ALA A 149 4.00 6.08 -9.68
N ARG A 150 4.22 6.16 -11.00
CA ARG A 150 3.54 5.29 -11.97
C ARG A 150 4.19 3.91 -12.04
N ALA A 151 5.52 3.85 -12.06
CA ALA A 151 6.28 2.61 -12.02
C ALA A 151 5.99 1.82 -10.74
N MET A 152 5.94 2.50 -9.59
CA MET A 152 5.56 1.89 -8.31
C MET A 152 4.13 1.36 -8.32
N LYS A 153 3.17 2.07 -8.94
CA LYS A 153 1.80 1.57 -9.09
C LYS A 153 1.73 0.30 -9.93
N ILE A 154 2.53 0.19 -10.99
CA ILE A 154 2.57 -1.01 -11.85
C ILE A 154 3.24 -2.18 -11.11
N LEU A 155 4.35 -1.92 -10.42
CA LEU A 155 5.10 -2.95 -9.66
C LEU A 155 4.32 -3.52 -8.47
N LEU A 156 3.44 -2.73 -7.88
CA LEU A 156 2.65 -3.10 -6.69
C LEU A 156 1.23 -3.53 -7.03
N ALA A 157 0.80 -3.39 -8.28
CA ALA A 157 -0.51 -3.86 -8.70
C ALA A 157 -0.55 -5.40 -8.66
N PRO A 158 -1.59 -6.02 -8.09
CA PRO A 158 -1.79 -7.47 -8.14
C PRO A 158 -2.25 -7.86 -9.55
N LEU A 159 -1.35 -7.80 -10.53
CA LEU A 159 -1.63 -8.16 -11.91
C LEU A 159 -1.70 -9.68 -12.05
N SER A 160 -2.79 -10.18 -12.61
CA SER A 160 -2.86 -11.60 -12.98
C SER A 160 -1.93 -11.88 -14.18
N PRO A 161 -1.45 -13.11 -14.39
CA PRO A 161 -0.63 -13.45 -15.56
C PRO A 161 -1.26 -13.06 -16.92
N PRO A 162 -2.58 -13.19 -17.12
CA PRO A 162 -3.26 -12.63 -18.30
C PRO A 162 -3.12 -11.10 -18.44
N ASP A 163 -3.29 -10.35 -17.35
CA ASP A 163 -3.18 -8.88 -17.36
C ASP A 163 -1.75 -8.43 -17.71
N PHE A 164 -0.74 -9.17 -17.23
CA PHE A 164 0.65 -8.91 -17.55
C PHE A 164 0.92 -9.03 -19.06
N LYS A 165 0.38 -10.07 -19.71
CA LYS A 165 0.53 -10.27 -21.16
C LYS A 165 -0.12 -9.13 -21.95
N VAL A 166 -1.31 -8.69 -21.55
CA VAL A 166 -2.01 -7.55 -22.17
C VAL A 166 -1.21 -6.25 -21.99
N ILE A 167 -0.71 -5.97 -20.78
CA ILE A 167 0.08 -4.76 -20.49
C ILE A 167 1.37 -4.74 -21.31
N VAL A 168 2.10 -5.85 -21.38
CA VAL A 168 3.34 -5.96 -22.16
C VAL A 168 3.06 -5.77 -23.66
N THR A 169 1.96 -6.33 -24.16
CA THR A 169 1.57 -6.21 -25.57
C THR A 169 1.24 -4.76 -25.92
N ASN A 170 0.39 -4.11 -25.13
CA ASN A 170 0.03 -2.70 -25.30
C ASN A 170 1.23 -1.78 -25.13
N ALA A 171 2.13 -2.06 -24.20
CA ALA A 171 3.37 -1.30 -24.01
C ALA A 171 4.32 -1.45 -25.21
N ALA A 172 4.41 -2.64 -25.82
CA ALA A 172 5.20 -2.86 -27.01
C ALA A 172 4.63 -2.11 -28.23
N GLU A 173 3.30 -2.11 -28.39
CA GLU A 173 2.61 -1.36 -29.44
C GLU A 173 2.77 0.16 -29.26
N LEU A 174 2.59 0.67 -28.04
CA LEU A 174 2.86 2.07 -27.69
C LEU A 174 4.32 2.46 -27.92
N TYR A 175 5.26 1.58 -27.57
CA TYR A 175 6.68 1.83 -27.81
C TYR A 175 7.00 1.89 -29.30
N ALA A 176 6.38 1.02 -30.11
CA ALA A 176 6.51 1.02 -31.57
C ALA A 176 5.89 2.27 -32.22
N THR A 177 4.77 2.77 -31.69
CA THR A 177 4.08 3.96 -32.22
C THR A 177 4.67 5.28 -31.74
N CYS A 178 5.08 5.39 -30.48
CA CYS A 178 5.64 6.63 -29.91
C CYS A 178 7.10 6.87 -30.27
N ARG A 179 7.87 5.85 -30.67
CA ARG A 179 9.24 6.04 -31.13
C ARG A 179 9.23 6.37 -32.63
N SER A 180 9.04 7.65 -32.94
CA SER A 180 9.27 8.21 -34.28
C SER A 180 10.77 8.16 -34.63
N GLY A 181 11.21 6.98 -35.04
CA GLY A 181 12.56 6.74 -35.50
C GLY A 181 12.91 5.27 -35.38
N ALA A 182 12.94 4.57 -36.52
CA ALA A 182 13.55 3.26 -36.63
C ALA A 182 14.89 3.26 -35.88
N SER A 183 15.16 2.20 -35.12
CA SER A 183 16.45 2.00 -34.44
C SER A 183 17.57 2.38 -35.40
N ARG A 184 18.27 3.49 -35.13
CA ARG A 184 19.38 3.92 -35.98
C ARG A 184 20.41 2.80 -35.92
N LYS A 185 20.50 1.98 -36.97
CA LYS A 185 21.66 1.12 -37.18
C LYS A 185 22.85 2.08 -37.21
N ARG A 186 23.65 2.12 -36.13
CA ARG A 186 24.94 2.82 -36.13
C ARG A 186 25.83 2.02 -37.06
N THR A 187 25.79 2.34 -38.35
CA THR A 187 26.59 1.68 -39.38
C THR A 187 28.02 2.21 -39.42
N GLN A 188 28.35 3.24 -38.66
CA GLN A 188 29.71 3.78 -38.61
C GLN A 188 30.32 3.52 -37.24
N GLU A 189 31.43 2.77 -37.24
CA GLU A 189 32.35 2.74 -36.12
C GLU A 189 32.81 4.17 -35.82
N ARG A 190 32.84 4.52 -34.53
CA ARG A 190 33.42 5.79 -34.08
C ARG A 190 34.84 5.88 -34.66
N ILE A 191 35.15 6.98 -35.35
CA ILE A 191 36.48 7.22 -35.95
C ILE A 191 37.60 7.10 -34.91
N ASP A 192 37.31 7.37 -33.63
CA ASP A 192 38.26 7.27 -32.53
C ASP A 192 38.21 5.93 -31.77
N LYS A 193 37.52 4.90 -32.27
CA LYS A 193 37.29 3.62 -31.57
C LYS A 193 38.57 2.84 -31.22
N TYR A 194 39.73 3.26 -31.73
CA TYR A 194 41.03 2.68 -31.38
C TYR A 194 42.12 3.73 -31.09
N VAL A 195 41.75 5.01 -31.01
CA VAL A 195 42.71 6.08 -30.73
C VAL A 195 42.82 6.26 -29.23
N LYS A 196 43.94 5.80 -28.65
CA LYS A 196 44.27 6.05 -27.24
C LYS A 196 44.41 7.56 -27.02
N ARG A 197 43.43 8.16 -26.33
CA ARG A 197 43.51 9.57 -25.94
C ARG A 197 44.67 9.78 -24.98
N ALA A 198 45.33 10.94 -25.09
CA ALA A 198 46.38 11.33 -24.16
C ALA A 198 45.85 11.29 -22.72
N LYS A 199 46.63 10.67 -21.82
CA LYS A 199 46.23 10.51 -20.42
C LYS A 199 46.24 11.90 -19.77
N GLN A 200 45.08 12.34 -19.29
CA GLN A 200 44.96 13.61 -18.60
C GLN A 200 45.32 13.44 -17.12
N GLU A 201 46.41 14.07 -16.70
CA GLU A 201 46.84 14.11 -15.30
C GLU A 201 45.85 14.93 -14.43
N GLY A 202 45.83 14.68 -13.13
CA GLY A 202 44.94 15.38 -12.18
C GLY A 202 43.47 14.95 -12.20
N THR A 203 43.09 13.97 -13.03
CA THR A 203 41.74 13.38 -13.02
C THR A 203 41.63 12.26 -11.98
N GLU A 204 40.42 12.00 -11.46
CA GLU A 204 40.16 10.86 -10.56
C GLU A 204 40.59 9.53 -11.18
N ALA A 205 40.43 9.37 -12.50
CA ALA A 205 40.91 8.20 -13.24
C ALA A 205 42.44 8.08 -13.28
N ALA A 206 43.18 9.20 -13.24
CA ALA A 206 44.64 9.18 -13.08
C ALA A 206 45.03 8.81 -11.64
N PHE A 207 44.32 9.34 -10.64
CA PHE A 207 44.52 8.98 -9.23
C PHE A 207 44.27 7.49 -8.98
N ILE A 208 43.15 6.94 -9.46
CA ILE A 208 42.83 5.51 -9.32
C ILE A 208 43.89 4.63 -9.99
N ARG A 209 44.39 5.04 -11.17
CA ARG A 209 45.48 4.31 -11.84
C ARG A 209 46.78 4.38 -11.07
N SER A 210 47.21 5.57 -10.65
CA SER A 210 48.42 5.74 -9.83
C SER A 210 48.34 4.93 -8.53
N ARG A 211 47.16 4.84 -7.92
CA ARG A 211 46.93 4.00 -6.74
C ARG A 211 47.00 2.51 -7.08
N ARG A 212 46.41 2.07 -8.19
CA ARG A 212 46.51 0.68 -8.66
C ARG A 212 47.95 0.29 -9.00
N ASP A 213 48.70 1.18 -9.65
CA ASP A 213 50.11 0.96 -10.00
C ASP A 213 50.98 0.93 -8.73
N SER A 214 50.70 1.82 -7.76
CA SER A 214 51.36 1.79 -6.45
C SER A 214 51.07 0.51 -5.67
N VAL A 215 49.82 0.04 -5.67
CA VAL A 215 49.45 -1.22 -5.04
C VAL A 215 50.10 -2.40 -5.76
N ALA A 216 50.07 -2.43 -7.10
CA ALA A 216 50.69 -3.47 -7.91
C ALA A 216 52.21 -3.55 -7.70
N ASN A 217 52.88 -2.40 -7.58
CA ASN A 217 54.30 -2.35 -7.26
C ASN A 217 54.58 -2.86 -5.84
N ALA A 218 53.77 -2.46 -4.86
CA ALA A 218 53.90 -2.95 -3.49
C ALA A 218 53.62 -4.46 -3.38
N THR A 219 52.65 -5.00 -4.13
CA THR A 219 52.37 -6.44 -4.16
C THR A 219 53.38 -7.23 -4.99
N SER A 220 54.03 -6.64 -5.99
CA SER A 220 55.08 -7.32 -6.77
C SER A 220 56.32 -7.69 -5.95
N SER A 221 56.57 -6.96 -4.86
CA SER A 221 57.63 -7.26 -3.89
C SER A 221 57.21 -8.21 -2.77
N LEU A 222 55.92 -8.56 -2.66
CA LEU A 222 55.43 -9.49 -1.66
C LEU A 222 55.48 -10.92 -2.22
N ASN A 223 56.10 -11.83 -1.47
CA ASN A 223 56.05 -13.24 -1.80
C ASN A 223 54.60 -13.72 -1.61
N MET A 224 53.95 -14.20 -2.67
CA MET A 224 52.53 -14.61 -2.61
C MET A 224 52.28 -15.73 -1.58
N ALA A 225 53.31 -16.50 -1.24
CA ALA A 225 53.27 -17.50 -0.17
C ALA A 225 53.11 -16.86 1.23
N ASP A 226 53.67 -15.67 1.45
CA ASP A 226 53.54 -14.93 2.73
C ASP A 226 52.19 -14.20 2.84
N LEU A 227 51.43 -14.13 1.74
CA LEU A 227 50.07 -13.58 1.65
C LEU A 227 48.99 -14.66 1.66
N ALA A 228 49.36 -15.94 1.81
CA ALA A 228 48.42 -17.02 2.00
C ALA A 228 47.77 -16.87 3.39
N PHE A 229 46.77 -16.02 3.47
CA PHE A 229 45.91 -15.88 4.63
C PHE A 229 44.94 -17.05 4.62
N ASP A 230 45.19 -18.04 5.48
CA ASP A 230 44.20 -19.05 5.78
C ASP A 230 43.06 -18.34 6.54
N MET A 231 41.96 -18.09 5.84
CA MET A 231 40.79 -17.41 6.40
C MET A 231 40.13 -18.19 7.53
N ASP A 232 40.39 -19.48 7.63
CA ASP A 232 39.89 -20.32 8.71
C ASP A 232 40.78 -20.24 9.97
N GLU A 233 42.00 -19.68 9.83
CA GLU A 233 42.91 -19.45 10.94
C GLU A 233 42.59 -18.12 11.64
N HIS A 234 42.36 -18.21 12.95
CA HIS A 234 42.05 -17.04 13.75
C HIS A 234 43.26 -16.11 13.83
N PRO A 235 43.20 -14.83 13.43
CA PRO A 235 44.41 -14.00 13.29
C PRO A 235 45.20 -13.79 14.59
N ALA A 236 44.52 -13.92 15.74
CA ALA A 236 45.14 -13.91 17.06
C ALA A 236 46.01 -15.15 17.39
N THR A 237 46.09 -16.18 16.54
CA THR A 237 47.05 -17.30 16.71
C THR A 237 48.49 -16.88 16.45
N ASN A 238 48.69 -15.77 15.73
CA ASN A 238 50.02 -15.20 15.53
C ASN A 238 50.39 -14.32 16.73
N ASP A 239 51.45 -14.71 17.46
CA ASP A 239 51.93 -14.02 18.68
C ASP A 239 52.11 -12.51 18.49
N LYS A 240 52.50 -12.07 17.28
CA LYS A 240 52.69 -10.64 16.97
C LYS A 240 51.38 -9.89 16.77
N VAL A 241 50.32 -10.57 16.36
CA VAL A 241 48.99 -9.99 16.11
C VAL A 241 48.17 -10.03 17.39
N ALA A 242 48.34 -11.07 18.21
CA ALA A 242 47.68 -11.23 19.50
C ALA A 242 47.87 -10.02 20.43
N GLU A 243 49.07 -9.42 20.43
CA GLU A 243 49.38 -8.22 21.24
C GLU A 243 48.52 -6.99 20.87
N TYR A 244 48.08 -6.89 19.60
CA TYR A 244 47.26 -5.78 19.10
C TYR A 244 45.79 -6.17 18.88
N TRP A 245 45.41 -7.41 19.18
CA TRP A 245 44.06 -7.93 18.95
C TRP A 245 43.09 -7.49 20.07
N THR A 246 42.41 -6.37 19.83
CA THR A 246 41.38 -5.83 20.72
C THR A 246 40.03 -6.55 20.56
N GLU A 247 39.15 -6.40 21.56
CA GLU A 247 37.76 -6.89 21.52
C GLU A 247 36.98 -6.37 20.29
N SER A 248 37.27 -5.16 19.83
CA SER A 248 36.65 -4.62 18.60
C SER A 248 37.05 -5.40 17.35
N TYR A 249 38.28 -5.93 17.29
CA TYR A 249 38.72 -6.76 16.16
C TYR A 249 38.08 -8.15 16.22
N GLU A 250 37.86 -8.69 17.41
CA GLU A 250 37.14 -9.95 17.60
C GLU A 250 35.70 -9.85 17.09
N VAL A 251 34.97 -8.79 17.48
CA VAL A 251 33.59 -8.59 17.03
C VAL A 251 33.50 -8.46 15.50
N GLU A 252 34.40 -7.70 14.88
CA GLU A 252 34.44 -7.55 13.43
C GLU A 252 34.82 -8.86 12.74
N TYR A 253 35.77 -9.62 13.29
CA TYR A 253 36.15 -10.94 12.76
C TYR A 253 34.96 -11.91 12.78
N GLN A 254 34.24 -12.01 13.90
CA GLN A 254 33.04 -12.84 14.00
C GLN A 254 31.94 -12.38 13.04
N PHE A 255 31.79 -11.06 12.84
CA PHE A 255 30.86 -10.52 11.85
C PHE A 255 31.23 -10.92 10.42
N GLN A 256 32.50 -10.78 10.03
CA GLN A 256 32.98 -11.18 8.71
C GLN A 256 32.85 -12.68 8.48
N LYS A 257 33.16 -13.49 9.51
CA LYS A 257 32.99 -14.95 9.47
C LYS A 257 31.52 -15.34 9.29
N SER A 258 30.62 -14.72 10.06
CA SER A 258 29.17 -14.94 9.91
C SER A 258 28.66 -14.55 8.52
N LYS A 259 29.12 -13.42 7.98
CA LYS A 259 28.77 -12.96 6.64
C LYS A 259 29.30 -13.90 5.55
N GLN A 260 30.51 -14.41 5.72
CA GLN A 260 31.09 -15.41 4.81
C GLN A 260 30.28 -16.71 4.84
N THR A 261 29.91 -17.21 6.02
CA THR A 261 29.05 -18.39 6.14
C THR A 261 27.71 -18.15 5.45
N HIS A 262 27.10 -16.97 5.64
CA HIS A 262 25.86 -16.61 4.94
C HIS A 262 26.03 -16.63 3.42
N TYR A 263 27.10 -16.04 2.87
CA TYR A 263 27.34 -16.07 1.43
C TYR A 263 27.65 -17.47 0.89
N LYS A 264 28.32 -18.32 1.68
CA LYS A 264 28.52 -19.72 1.32
C LYS A 264 27.19 -20.48 1.29
N VAL A 265 26.30 -20.24 2.26
CA VAL A 265 24.93 -20.80 2.26
C VAL A 265 24.15 -20.34 1.04
N ASP A 266 24.11 -19.03 0.76
CA ASP A 266 23.43 -18.49 -0.42
C ASP A 266 24.00 -19.06 -1.72
N GLY A 267 25.33 -19.12 -1.84
CA GLY A 267 26.00 -19.68 -3.00
C GLY A 267 25.72 -21.17 -3.21
N VAL A 268 25.55 -21.95 -2.14
CA VAL A 268 25.12 -23.35 -2.22
C VAL A 268 23.66 -23.44 -2.69
N LEU A 269 22.77 -22.64 -2.11
CA LEU A 269 21.34 -22.60 -2.49
C LEU A 269 21.15 -22.16 -3.95
N ASP A 270 21.96 -21.22 -4.43
CA ASP A 270 21.94 -20.72 -5.80
C ASP A 270 22.70 -21.63 -6.79
N GLY A 271 23.38 -22.69 -6.31
CA GLY A 271 24.18 -23.60 -7.13
C GLY A 271 25.46 -22.97 -7.71
N LEU A 272 25.96 -21.89 -7.11
CA LEU A 272 27.16 -21.16 -7.51
C LEU A 272 28.45 -21.72 -6.90
N ILE A 273 28.35 -22.52 -5.84
CA ILE A 273 29.48 -23.14 -5.15
C ILE A 273 29.30 -24.66 -5.22
N ASP A 274 30.38 -25.38 -5.56
CA ASP A 274 30.39 -26.86 -5.51
C ASP A 274 30.18 -27.33 -4.07
N GLN A 275 29.23 -28.23 -3.86
CA GLN A 275 28.87 -28.77 -2.55
C GLN A 275 30.03 -29.50 -1.87
N ASN A 276 30.96 -30.05 -2.65
CA ASN A 276 32.16 -30.72 -2.12
C ASN A 276 33.22 -29.72 -1.61
N ALA A 277 33.13 -28.45 -2.02
CA ALA A 277 34.07 -27.41 -1.65
C ALA A 277 33.67 -26.67 -0.35
N VAL A 278 32.56 -27.07 0.29
CA VAL A 278 32.03 -26.41 1.48
C VAL A 278 31.96 -27.38 2.65
N GLY A 279 32.24 -26.87 3.86
CA GLY A 279 32.15 -27.68 5.08
C GLY A 279 30.72 -28.16 5.38
N GLN A 280 30.62 -29.30 6.07
CA GLN A 280 29.36 -29.97 6.42
C GLN A 280 28.37 -29.03 7.14
N GLU A 281 28.85 -28.17 8.05
CA GLU A 281 28.01 -27.22 8.79
C GLU A 281 27.26 -26.24 7.87
N THR A 282 27.91 -25.79 6.79
CA THR A 282 27.28 -24.87 5.83
C THR A 282 26.22 -25.59 5.01
N MET A 283 26.47 -26.85 4.64
CA MET A 283 25.51 -27.70 3.93
C MET A 283 24.25 -27.96 4.78
N GLU A 284 24.42 -28.25 6.08
CA GLU A 284 23.29 -28.43 7.00
C GLU A 284 22.48 -27.14 7.17
N THR A 285 23.16 -25.99 7.23
CA THR A 285 22.52 -24.67 7.33
C THR A 285 21.73 -24.33 6.06
N ALA A 286 22.30 -24.61 4.87
CA ALA A 286 21.62 -24.44 3.59
C ALA A 286 20.38 -25.34 3.48
N ALA A 287 20.50 -26.63 3.82
CA ALA A 287 19.38 -27.56 3.81
C ALA A 287 18.25 -27.13 4.77
N LYS A 288 18.59 -26.53 5.91
CA LYS A 288 17.60 -25.97 6.84
C LYS A 288 16.89 -24.74 6.23
N ALA A 289 17.65 -23.82 5.63
CA ALA A 289 17.11 -22.62 4.99
C ALA A 289 16.14 -22.97 3.85
N GLU A 290 16.49 -23.97 3.03
CA GLU A 290 15.63 -24.49 1.96
C GLU A 290 14.30 -25.04 2.50
N ARG A 291 14.36 -25.90 3.55
CA ARG A 291 13.14 -26.42 4.21
C ARG A 291 12.26 -25.32 4.78
N ASP A 292 12.84 -24.26 5.31
CA ASP A 292 12.08 -23.14 5.89
C ASP A 292 11.47 -22.25 4.79
N ALA A 293 12.15 -22.07 3.66
CA ALA A 293 11.60 -21.42 2.47
C ALA A 293 10.41 -22.20 1.90
N ASP A 294 10.52 -23.52 1.78
CA ASP A 294 9.44 -24.41 1.31
C ASP A 294 8.21 -24.35 2.21
N LYS A 295 8.39 -24.39 3.54
CA LYS A 295 7.28 -24.19 4.49
C LYS A 295 6.61 -22.82 4.29
N GLY A 296 7.38 -21.79 3.98
CA GLY A 296 6.87 -20.45 3.64
C GLY A 296 6.00 -20.49 2.40
N HIS A 297 6.49 -21.10 1.31
CA HIS A 297 5.75 -21.22 0.06
C HIS A 297 4.45 -22.04 0.20
N ILE A 298 4.48 -23.14 0.97
CA ILE A 298 3.29 -23.94 1.26
C ILE A 298 2.25 -23.12 2.02
N ARG A 299 2.68 -22.37 3.05
CA ARG A 299 1.78 -21.52 3.83
C ARG A 299 1.14 -20.42 2.97
N ASP A 300 1.93 -19.78 2.12
CA ASP A 300 1.44 -18.72 1.22
C ASP A 300 0.46 -19.28 0.20
N ARG A 301 0.73 -20.47 -0.36
CA ARG A 301 -0.19 -21.17 -1.26
C ARG A 301 -1.50 -21.50 -0.56
N LEU A 302 -1.44 -22.12 0.62
CA LEU A 302 -2.65 -22.44 1.39
C LEU A 302 -3.44 -21.19 1.77
N SER A 303 -2.77 -20.07 2.09
CA SER A 303 -3.43 -18.80 2.37
C SER A 303 -4.15 -18.23 1.14
N LYS A 304 -3.49 -18.28 -0.03
CA LYS A 304 -4.10 -17.88 -1.31
C LYS A 304 -5.27 -18.77 -1.69
N ASP A 305 -5.13 -20.08 -1.55
CA ASP A 305 -6.18 -21.05 -1.83
C ASP A 305 -7.38 -20.84 -0.89
N ALA A 306 -7.14 -20.61 0.40
CA ALA A 306 -8.19 -20.28 1.37
C ALA A 306 -8.88 -18.95 1.05
N LEU A 307 -8.14 -17.92 0.64
CA LEU A 307 -8.71 -16.64 0.20
C LEU A 307 -9.55 -16.82 -1.07
N GLN A 308 -9.05 -17.57 -2.04
CA GLN A 308 -9.74 -17.85 -3.28
C GLN A 308 -11.01 -18.69 -3.05
N MET A 309 -10.99 -19.65 -2.13
CA MET A 309 -12.18 -20.38 -1.69
C MET A 309 -13.19 -19.50 -0.97
N ARG A 310 -12.74 -18.50 -0.19
CA ARG A 310 -13.63 -17.52 0.44
C ARG A 310 -14.26 -16.57 -0.57
N LEU A 311 -13.49 -16.14 -1.58
CA LEU A 311 -13.95 -15.23 -2.63
C LEU A 311 -14.89 -15.93 -3.62
N ASN A 312 -14.58 -17.18 -3.98
CA ASN A 312 -15.38 -18.01 -4.87
C ASN A 312 -16.29 -18.97 -4.10
N GLY A 313 -16.69 -18.60 -2.87
CA GLY A 313 -17.47 -19.46 -2.00
C GLY A 313 -18.65 -20.08 -2.73
N SER A 314 -18.74 -21.41 -2.69
CA SER A 314 -19.90 -22.13 -3.20
C SER A 314 -21.15 -21.53 -2.55
N MET A 315 -22.14 -21.18 -3.38
CA MET A 315 -23.40 -20.70 -2.86
C MET A 315 -24.04 -21.79 -2.01
N ASP A 316 -24.22 -21.48 -0.73
CA ASP A 316 -24.91 -22.35 0.20
C ASP A 316 -26.42 -22.25 -0.05
N TRP A 317 -26.89 -23.03 -1.02
CA TRP A 317 -28.30 -23.05 -1.42
C TRP A 317 -29.23 -23.44 -0.27
N GLU A 318 -28.76 -24.24 0.69
CA GLU A 318 -29.55 -24.66 1.86
C GLU A 318 -29.97 -23.46 2.71
N LYS A 319 -29.11 -22.43 2.83
CA LYS A 319 -29.43 -21.19 3.55
C LYS A 319 -30.44 -20.30 2.84
N ILE A 320 -30.63 -20.52 1.54
CA ILE A 320 -31.46 -19.68 0.67
C ILE A 320 -32.83 -20.33 0.41
N GLN A 321 -32.95 -21.65 0.56
CA GLN A 321 -34.22 -22.38 0.40
C GLN A 321 -35.33 -21.81 1.28
N GLY A 322 -36.54 -21.70 0.73
CA GLY A 322 -37.72 -21.15 1.39
C GLY A 322 -37.76 -19.61 1.46
N SER A 323 -36.69 -18.92 1.05
CA SER A 323 -36.64 -17.46 1.07
C SER A 323 -37.62 -16.83 0.09
N LYS A 324 -38.19 -15.68 0.47
CA LYS A 324 -39.03 -14.88 -0.44
C LYS A 324 -38.15 -14.13 -1.43
N ALA A 325 -38.31 -14.42 -2.72
CA ALA A 325 -37.53 -13.84 -3.79
C ALA A 325 -38.34 -12.86 -4.62
N TRP A 326 -37.87 -11.61 -4.71
CA TRP A 326 -38.44 -10.60 -5.61
C TRP A 326 -37.68 -10.60 -6.92
N LEU A 327 -38.41 -10.63 -8.04
CA LEU A 327 -37.83 -10.67 -9.37
C LEU A 327 -37.92 -9.31 -10.06
N ASP A 328 -36.81 -8.85 -10.64
CA ASP A 328 -36.82 -7.65 -11.48
C ASP A 328 -37.77 -7.82 -12.67
N PRO A 329 -38.74 -6.91 -12.89
CA PRO A 329 -39.65 -6.95 -14.03
C PRO A 329 -38.95 -6.96 -15.40
N ALA A 330 -37.69 -6.52 -15.47
CA ALA A 330 -36.89 -6.59 -16.69
C ALA A 330 -36.44 -8.02 -17.07
N ILE A 331 -36.60 -9.00 -16.16
CA ILE A 331 -36.21 -10.39 -16.38
C ILE A 331 -37.40 -11.18 -16.97
N SER A 332 -37.15 -11.92 -18.06
CA SER A 332 -38.15 -12.83 -18.63
C SER A 332 -38.49 -13.96 -17.64
N VAL A 333 -39.78 -14.14 -17.36
CA VAL A 333 -40.25 -14.94 -16.21
C VAL A 333 -40.32 -16.44 -16.51
N ALA A 334 -40.49 -16.84 -17.77
CA ALA A 334 -40.90 -18.19 -18.14
C ALA A 334 -39.92 -19.29 -17.67
N ASP A 335 -38.64 -19.16 -18.03
CA ASP A 335 -37.61 -20.15 -17.66
C ASP A 335 -37.16 -20.01 -16.20
N LEU A 336 -37.30 -18.81 -15.66
CA LEU A 336 -36.86 -18.52 -14.31
C LEU A 336 -37.75 -19.14 -13.23
N GLN A 337 -39.05 -19.27 -13.51
CA GLN A 337 -39.98 -19.82 -12.54
C GLN A 337 -39.69 -21.30 -12.25
N VAL A 338 -39.21 -22.05 -13.26
CA VAL A 338 -38.76 -23.44 -13.08
C VAL A 338 -37.49 -23.47 -12.23
N ALA A 339 -36.52 -22.60 -12.51
CA ALA A 339 -35.27 -22.52 -11.75
C ALA A 339 -35.49 -22.11 -10.29
N MET A 340 -36.38 -21.14 -10.03
CA MET A 340 -36.76 -20.73 -8.68
C MET A 340 -37.46 -21.86 -7.91
N SER A 341 -38.38 -22.59 -8.58
CA SER A 341 -39.08 -23.73 -7.98
C SER A 341 -38.13 -24.88 -7.64
N ALA A 342 -37.17 -25.19 -8.52
CA ALA A 342 -36.14 -26.19 -8.27
C ALA A 342 -35.25 -25.87 -7.06
N ARG A 343 -35.15 -24.59 -6.69
CA ARG A 343 -34.40 -24.10 -5.52
C ARG A 343 -35.30 -23.76 -4.32
N ASN A 344 -36.58 -24.10 -4.37
CA ASN A 344 -37.58 -23.81 -3.33
C ASN A 344 -37.65 -22.31 -2.96
N LEU A 345 -37.53 -21.41 -3.94
CA LEU A 345 -37.70 -19.96 -3.73
C LEU A 345 -39.15 -19.54 -3.92
N VAL A 346 -39.69 -18.79 -2.97
CA VAL A 346 -41.08 -18.31 -3.02
C VAL A 346 -41.11 -16.94 -3.68
N LYS A 347 -41.71 -16.82 -4.87
CA LYS A 347 -41.83 -15.54 -5.58
C LYS A 347 -42.70 -14.57 -4.77
N THR A 348 -42.21 -13.35 -4.55
CA THR A 348 -43.00 -12.25 -3.96
C THR A 348 -43.10 -11.07 -4.94
N THR A 349 -44.26 -10.41 -4.93
CA THR A 349 -44.49 -9.16 -5.68
C THR A 349 -44.00 -7.94 -4.91
N GLU A 350 -43.99 -8.02 -3.58
CA GLU A 350 -43.68 -6.90 -2.69
C GLU A 350 -42.19 -6.89 -2.29
N ARG A 351 -41.52 -5.77 -2.58
CA ARG A 351 -40.08 -5.59 -2.27
C ARG A 351 -39.79 -5.57 -0.78
N SER A 352 -40.74 -5.13 0.04
CA SER A 352 -40.60 -5.07 1.50
C SER A 352 -40.56 -6.46 2.15
N GLU A 353 -41.16 -7.45 1.50
CA GLU A 353 -41.20 -8.84 1.97
C GLU A 353 -40.06 -9.69 1.44
N ALA A 354 -39.33 -9.20 0.44
CA ALA A 354 -38.23 -9.94 -0.16
C ALA A 354 -37.10 -10.18 0.86
N ASP A 355 -36.62 -11.41 0.90
CA ASP A 355 -35.37 -11.80 1.53
C ASP A 355 -34.21 -11.74 0.53
N ILE A 356 -34.51 -11.97 -0.76
CA ILE A 356 -33.57 -11.97 -1.87
C ILE A 356 -34.14 -11.20 -3.05
N PHE A 357 -33.33 -10.35 -3.67
CA PHE A 357 -33.64 -9.67 -4.93
C PHE A 357 -32.90 -10.36 -6.07
N ILE A 358 -33.61 -10.83 -7.08
CA ILE A 358 -33.03 -11.42 -8.29
C ILE A 358 -33.00 -10.36 -9.38
N VAL A 359 -31.80 -10.07 -9.88
CA VAL A 359 -31.53 -9.02 -10.89
C VAL A 359 -30.79 -9.59 -12.09
N ASN A 360 -30.86 -8.93 -13.25
CA ASN A 360 -30.11 -9.34 -14.45
C ASN A 360 -28.60 -9.20 -14.25
N ASP A 361 -28.19 -8.09 -13.63
CA ASP A 361 -26.78 -7.75 -13.38
C ASP A 361 -26.65 -7.01 -12.04
N ALA A 362 -26.02 -7.66 -11.07
CA ALA A 362 -25.77 -7.14 -9.73
C ALA A 362 -24.67 -6.06 -9.73
N GLY A 363 -23.89 -5.93 -10.81
CA GLY A 363 -22.99 -4.80 -11.04
C GLY A 363 -23.73 -3.51 -11.37
N ASN A 364 -24.91 -3.61 -11.98
CA ASN A 364 -25.74 -2.48 -12.40
C ASN A 364 -27.15 -2.51 -11.77
N LEU A 365 -27.20 -2.31 -10.45
CA LEU A 365 -28.43 -2.41 -9.68
C LEU A 365 -29.40 -1.24 -9.93
N PRO A 366 -30.70 -1.52 -10.17
CA PRO A 366 -31.71 -0.48 -10.10
C PRO A 366 -31.69 0.20 -8.73
N GLU A 367 -31.72 1.53 -8.70
CA GLU A 367 -31.61 2.31 -7.46
C GLU A 367 -32.63 1.89 -6.39
N ARG A 368 -33.84 1.54 -6.82
CA ARG A 368 -34.91 1.08 -5.92
C ARG A 368 -34.58 -0.26 -5.24
N VAL A 369 -33.97 -1.18 -5.97
CA VAL A 369 -33.55 -2.49 -5.44
C VAL A 369 -32.39 -2.30 -4.48
N LYS A 370 -31.40 -1.50 -4.86
CA LYS A 370 -30.25 -1.14 -4.00
C LYS A 370 -30.69 -0.50 -2.68
N LEU A 371 -31.61 0.48 -2.76
CA LEU A 371 -32.22 1.13 -1.59
C LEU A 371 -32.89 0.12 -0.67
N MET A 372 -33.78 -0.72 -1.20
CA MET A 372 -34.54 -1.69 -0.40
C MET A 372 -33.63 -2.75 0.22
N ALA A 373 -32.68 -3.29 -0.55
CA ALA A 373 -31.72 -4.27 -0.08
C ALA A 373 -30.84 -3.71 1.04
N ALA A 374 -30.35 -2.47 0.90
CA ALA A 374 -29.55 -1.80 1.93
C ALA A 374 -30.35 -1.49 3.21
N LEU A 375 -31.59 -1.01 3.08
CA LEU A 375 -32.42 -0.70 4.25
C LEU A 375 -32.80 -1.94 5.05
N LEU A 376 -33.13 -3.02 4.35
CA LEU A 376 -33.61 -4.27 4.94
C LEU A 376 -32.48 -5.26 5.26
N GLY A 377 -31.26 -5.05 4.75
CA GLY A 377 -30.14 -5.98 4.91
C GLY A 377 -30.35 -7.29 4.18
N ARG A 378 -30.77 -7.21 2.91
CA ARG A 378 -31.14 -8.37 2.10
C ARG A 378 -30.04 -8.78 1.13
N GLN A 379 -30.22 -9.94 0.53
CA GLN A 379 -29.32 -10.42 -0.50
C GLN A 379 -29.77 -9.95 -1.88
N ILE A 380 -28.82 -9.71 -2.76
CA ILE A 380 -29.06 -9.49 -4.19
C ILE A 380 -28.28 -10.56 -4.96
N MET A 381 -28.95 -11.22 -5.90
CA MET A 381 -28.43 -12.35 -6.62
C MET A 381 -28.58 -12.13 -8.13
N ASP A 382 -27.53 -12.42 -8.89
CA ASP A 382 -27.62 -12.50 -10.34
C ASP A 382 -28.51 -13.63 -10.81
N VAL A 383 -29.30 -13.35 -11.84
CA VAL A 383 -30.17 -14.31 -12.50
C VAL A 383 -29.41 -15.55 -12.99
N CYS A 384 -28.17 -15.38 -13.47
CA CYS A 384 -27.34 -16.46 -14.00
C CYS A 384 -26.96 -17.51 -12.94
N LEU A 385 -26.98 -17.16 -11.65
CA LEU A 385 -26.71 -18.11 -10.57
C LEU A 385 -27.81 -19.17 -10.45
N LEU A 386 -29.06 -18.82 -10.76
CA LEU A 386 -30.16 -19.78 -10.81
C LEU A 386 -29.99 -20.79 -11.94
N GLU A 387 -29.33 -20.39 -13.02
CA GLU A 387 -29.00 -21.24 -14.16
C GLU A 387 -27.74 -22.11 -13.93
N GLY A 388 -27.12 -22.02 -12.74
CA GLY A 388 -25.87 -22.72 -12.42
C GLY A 388 -24.63 -22.11 -13.06
N LYS A 389 -24.72 -20.90 -13.62
CA LYS A 389 -23.58 -20.16 -14.17
C LYS A 389 -22.90 -19.35 -13.06
N LYS A 390 -21.70 -18.84 -13.34
CA LYS A 390 -20.98 -17.93 -12.43
C LYS A 390 -21.67 -16.57 -12.42
N GLY A 391 -21.84 -16.00 -11.23
CA GLY A 391 -22.44 -14.68 -11.01
C GLY A 391 -22.13 -14.15 -9.61
N ILE A 392 -22.77 -13.04 -9.25
CA ILE A 392 -22.54 -12.31 -8.01
C ILE A 392 -23.72 -12.49 -7.05
N LEU A 393 -23.39 -12.77 -5.79
CA LEU A 393 -24.32 -12.72 -4.66
C LEU A 393 -23.83 -11.66 -3.67
N LEU A 394 -24.56 -10.54 -3.58
CA LEU A 394 -24.27 -9.46 -2.63
C LEU A 394 -25.13 -9.63 -1.38
N LYS A 395 -24.55 -9.45 -0.20
CA LYS A 395 -25.27 -9.45 1.09
C LYS A 395 -25.15 -8.08 1.74
N PHE A 396 -26.28 -7.39 1.90
CA PHE A 396 -26.32 -6.10 2.58
C PHE A 396 -26.49 -6.27 4.09
N GLN A 397 -25.88 -5.38 4.86
CA GLN A 397 -26.20 -5.22 6.28
C GLN A 397 -27.43 -4.31 6.43
N PRO A 398 -28.36 -4.60 7.37
CA PRO A 398 -29.57 -3.82 7.54
C PRO A 398 -29.25 -2.43 8.12
N ALA A 399 -29.29 -1.41 7.26
CA ALA A 399 -29.05 -0.02 7.67
C ALA A 399 -30.02 0.45 8.77
N SER A 400 -31.24 -0.11 8.76
CA SER A 400 -32.25 0.10 9.80
C SER A 400 -31.81 -0.35 11.21
N GLN A 401 -30.82 -1.23 11.33
CA GLN A 401 -30.36 -1.79 12.61
C GLN A 401 -28.99 -1.27 13.08
N THR A 402 -28.22 -0.56 12.24
CA THR A 402 -26.86 -0.13 12.63
C THR A 402 -26.89 1.11 13.53
N ARG A 403 -27.50 2.22 13.06
CA ARG A 403 -27.52 3.51 13.77
C ARG A 403 -28.94 4.00 14.06
N ARG A 404 -29.15 4.64 15.21
CA ARG A 404 -30.39 5.37 15.50
C ARG A 404 -30.50 6.57 14.56
N GLN A 405 -31.49 6.55 13.67
CA GLN A 405 -31.75 7.63 12.72
C GLN A 405 -33.18 8.14 12.92
N LYS A 406 -33.37 9.45 12.90
CA LYS A 406 -34.67 10.11 12.84
C LYS A 406 -34.90 10.57 11.41
N VAL A 407 -35.84 9.94 10.72
CA VAL A 407 -36.13 10.17 9.29
C VAL A 407 -37.31 11.12 9.14
N PHE A 408 -37.10 12.19 8.38
CA PHE A 408 -38.16 13.13 8.01
C PHE A 408 -38.37 13.13 6.50
N PHE A 409 -39.64 13.08 6.07
CA PHE A 409 -40.02 13.29 4.68
C PHE A 409 -40.59 14.69 4.51
N SER A 410 -40.04 15.47 3.58
CA SER A 410 -40.63 16.75 3.19
C SER A 410 -42.02 16.57 2.58
N THR A 411 -42.85 17.61 2.63
CA THR A 411 -44.22 17.57 2.09
C THR A 411 -44.21 17.24 0.60
N LYS A 412 -43.35 17.89 -0.20
CA LYS A 412 -43.28 17.62 -1.63
C LYS A 412 -42.73 16.24 -1.94
N PHE A 413 -41.80 15.72 -1.14
CA PHE A 413 -41.33 14.35 -1.30
C PHE A 413 -42.46 13.36 -1.04
N ARG A 414 -43.30 13.59 -0.02
CA ARG A 414 -44.46 12.72 0.25
C ARG A 414 -45.43 12.69 -0.93
N GLU A 415 -45.70 13.83 -1.54
CA GLU A 415 -46.61 13.96 -2.69
C GLU A 415 -46.04 13.30 -3.95
N SER A 416 -44.79 13.60 -4.29
CA SER A 416 -44.15 13.13 -5.53
C SER A 416 -43.68 11.67 -5.47
N HIS A 417 -43.40 11.14 -4.28
CA HIS A 417 -42.77 9.83 -4.07
C HIS A 417 -43.58 8.97 -3.10
N ALA A 418 -44.91 9.02 -3.16
CA ALA A 418 -45.81 8.25 -2.29
C ALA A 418 -45.47 6.74 -2.22
N GLN A 419 -45.04 6.17 -3.35
CA GLN A 419 -44.59 4.78 -3.48
C GLN A 419 -43.40 4.40 -2.58
N PHE A 420 -42.56 5.35 -2.16
CA PHE A 420 -41.43 5.11 -1.25
C PHE A 420 -41.81 5.25 0.23
N LEU A 421 -42.89 5.97 0.52
CA LEU A 421 -43.30 6.22 1.89
C LEU A 421 -43.71 4.95 2.60
N LYS A 422 -44.53 4.10 1.95
CA LYS A 422 -45.02 2.85 2.55
C LYS A 422 -43.85 1.93 2.94
N PRO A 423 -42.93 1.56 2.03
CA PRO A 423 -41.80 0.70 2.39
C PRO A 423 -40.91 1.26 3.50
N ILE A 424 -40.59 2.56 3.48
CA ILE A 424 -39.73 3.16 4.51
C ILE A 424 -40.47 3.22 5.86
N LYS A 425 -41.77 3.56 5.86
CA LYS A 425 -42.59 3.53 7.09
C LYS A 425 -42.66 2.12 7.66
N ASP A 426 -42.87 1.11 6.81
CA ASP A 426 -42.91 -0.28 7.23
C ASP A 426 -41.58 -0.71 7.86
N ILE A 427 -40.45 -0.27 7.29
CA ILE A 427 -39.10 -0.53 7.83
C ILE A 427 -38.87 0.19 9.16
N VAL A 428 -39.31 1.44 9.28
CA VAL A 428 -39.18 2.22 10.52
C VAL A 428 -40.05 1.63 11.63
N ASN A 429 -41.23 1.12 11.29
CA ASN A 429 -42.17 0.52 12.23
C ASN A 429 -41.85 -0.96 12.55
N ARG A 430 -40.87 -1.57 11.88
CA ARG A 430 -40.55 -2.99 12.05
C ARG A 430 -39.90 -3.24 13.42
N PRO A 431 -40.23 -4.35 14.10
CA PRO A 431 -39.54 -4.74 15.33
C PRO A 431 -38.03 -4.83 15.12
N GLY A 432 -37.25 -4.21 16.01
CA GLY A 432 -35.79 -4.16 15.93
C GLY A 432 -35.21 -3.04 15.06
N SER A 433 -36.05 -2.27 14.35
CA SER A 433 -35.60 -1.06 13.66
C SER A 433 -35.12 -0.02 14.68
N LYS A 434 -33.90 0.49 14.50
CA LYS A 434 -33.36 1.61 15.29
C LYS A 434 -33.78 2.96 14.70
N TRP A 435 -34.41 2.96 13.53
CA TRP A 435 -34.87 4.17 12.87
C TRP A 435 -36.23 4.60 13.44
N LYS A 436 -36.49 5.91 13.45
CA LYS A 436 -37.75 6.51 13.91
C LYS A 436 -38.19 7.59 12.93
N LEU A 437 -39.50 7.81 12.80
CA LEU A 437 -40.01 8.96 12.05
C LEU A 437 -39.89 10.22 12.90
N ALA A 438 -39.29 11.26 12.35
CA ALA A 438 -39.27 12.58 12.96
C ALA A 438 -40.61 13.29 12.69
N ALA A 439 -41.19 13.91 13.72
CA ALA A 439 -42.42 14.70 13.59
C ALA A 439 -42.16 16.02 12.85
N VAL A 440 -41.04 16.68 13.18
CA VAL A 440 -40.62 17.95 12.58
C VAL A 440 -39.24 17.83 11.96
N ARG A 441 -38.96 18.68 10.97
CA ARG A 441 -37.68 18.68 10.23
C ARG A 441 -36.46 18.88 11.14
N ALA A 442 -36.59 19.69 12.19
CA ALA A 442 -35.51 20.00 13.12
C ALA A 442 -35.03 18.79 13.92
N ASP A 443 -35.90 17.79 14.14
CA ASP A 443 -35.55 16.59 14.89
C ASP A 443 -34.87 15.53 14.02
N ALA A 444 -34.80 15.74 12.71
CA ALA A 444 -34.39 14.72 11.75
C ALA A 444 -32.87 14.67 11.63
N THR A 445 -32.30 13.46 11.75
CA THR A 445 -30.91 13.20 11.36
C THR A 445 -30.78 12.86 9.89
N MET A 446 -31.88 12.45 9.24
CA MET A 446 -31.96 12.22 7.81
C MET A 446 -33.23 12.85 7.24
N ILE A 447 -33.07 13.66 6.20
CA ILE A 447 -34.18 14.34 5.52
C ILE A 447 -34.27 13.82 4.08
N LEU A 448 -35.43 13.28 3.71
CA LEU A 448 -35.76 12.90 2.34
C LEU A 448 -36.60 14.02 1.72
N ALA A 449 -36.03 14.67 0.72
CA ALA A 449 -36.61 15.82 0.04
C ALA A 449 -36.42 15.70 -1.48
N THR A 450 -37.25 16.41 -2.25
CA THR A 450 -37.11 16.48 -3.71
C THR A 450 -35.88 17.30 -4.11
N SER A 451 -35.31 17.04 -5.29
CA SER A 451 -34.18 17.81 -5.82
C SER A 451 -34.46 19.31 -5.86
N ALA A 452 -35.70 19.70 -6.18
CA ALA A 452 -36.14 21.09 -6.19
C ALA A 452 -36.12 21.74 -4.79
N GLU A 453 -36.38 20.98 -3.72
CA GLU A 453 -36.30 21.47 -2.34
C GLU A 453 -34.85 21.61 -1.86
N VAL A 454 -33.98 20.68 -2.25
CA VAL A 454 -32.55 20.74 -1.93
C VAL A 454 -31.90 21.95 -2.61
N GLY A 455 -32.23 22.19 -3.89
CA GLY A 455 -31.70 23.32 -4.65
C GLY A 455 -32.07 24.70 -4.06
N ARG A 456 -33.29 24.89 -3.54
CA ARG A 456 -33.69 26.16 -2.90
C ARG A 456 -33.06 26.37 -1.53
N ALA A 457 -32.90 25.30 -0.75
CA ALA A 457 -32.29 25.38 0.58
C ALA A 457 -30.81 25.77 0.51
N ALA A 458 -30.08 25.30 -0.50
CA ALA A 458 -28.68 25.67 -0.74
C ALA A 458 -28.50 27.15 -1.17
N VAL A 459 -29.51 27.74 -1.81
CA VAL A 459 -29.48 29.15 -2.26
C VAL A 459 -29.86 30.11 -1.12
N LEU A 460 -30.77 29.71 -0.23
CA LEU A 460 -31.24 30.56 0.87
C LEU A 460 -30.31 30.60 2.08
N SER A 461 -29.46 29.60 2.28
CA SER A 461 -28.61 29.53 3.48
C SER A 461 -27.35 30.37 3.41
N GLY A 462 -27.00 30.99 2.26
CA GLY A 462 -25.80 31.84 2.10
C GLY A 462 -24.45 31.14 2.33
N ASN A 463 -24.46 29.91 2.85
CA ASN A 463 -23.29 29.09 3.10
C ASN A 463 -22.91 28.37 1.81
N SER A 464 -21.99 28.97 1.06
CA SER A 464 -21.21 28.32 0.01
C SER A 464 -20.28 27.22 0.54
N GLN A 465 -20.27 26.96 1.86
CA GLN A 465 -19.61 25.82 2.49
C GLN A 465 -20.61 25.02 3.37
N GLY A 466 -21.17 23.95 2.80
CA GLY A 466 -20.81 22.61 3.29
C GLY A 466 -21.63 21.88 4.37
N GLU A 467 -22.82 22.31 4.82
CA GLU A 467 -23.56 21.54 5.86
C GLU A 467 -24.95 21.02 5.49
N HIS A 468 -25.41 21.25 4.27
CA HIS A 468 -26.51 20.46 3.71
C HIS A 468 -25.93 19.52 2.69
N SER A 469 -25.51 18.35 3.18
CA SER A 469 -25.08 17.25 2.32
C SER A 469 -26.13 17.07 1.24
N LYS A 470 -25.68 17.01 -0.02
CA LYS A 470 -26.43 16.32 -1.06
C LYS A 470 -26.66 14.90 -0.54
N ALA A 471 -27.73 14.69 0.21
CA ALA A 471 -28.17 13.38 0.62
C ALA A 471 -28.90 12.76 -0.56
N SER A 472 -28.15 12.53 -1.65
CA SER A 472 -28.38 11.32 -2.42
C SER A 472 -28.25 10.20 -1.40
N PHE A 473 -29.38 9.58 -1.06
CA PHE A 473 -29.44 8.41 -0.19
C PHE A 473 -28.39 7.34 -0.60
N LEU A 474 -27.97 7.37 -1.88
CA LEU A 474 -27.03 6.44 -2.50
C LEU A 474 -25.55 6.82 -2.37
N GLU A 475 -25.21 8.09 -2.09
CA GLU A 475 -23.82 8.55 -1.92
C GLU A 475 -23.26 8.33 -0.51
N ASN A 476 -24.13 8.17 0.49
CA ASN A 476 -23.77 8.00 1.91
C ASN A 476 -23.84 6.56 2.42
N ILE A 477 -24.19 5.58 1.57
CA ILE A 477 -23.73 4.20 1.80
C ILE A 477 -22.22 4.26 1.60
N SER A 478 -21.44 3.89 2.62
CA SER A 478 -20.03 4.28 2.69
C SER A 478 -19.29 3.93 1.38
N ARG A 479 -18.50 4.88 0.85
CA ARG A 479 -17.55 4.61 -0.25
C ARG A 479 -16.57 3.48 0.08
N LEU A 480 -16.49 3.04 1.34
CA LEU A 480 -15.70 1.90 1.80
C LEU A 480 -16.37 0.56 1.49
N ASP A 481 -17.70 0.47 1.52
CA ASP A 481 -18.42 -0.78 1.20
C ASP A 481 -18.42 -1.11 -0.31
N LEU A 482 -18.30 -0.09 -1.17
CA LEU A 482 -18.16 -0.25 -2.63
C LEU A 482 -16.75 -0.64 -3.09
N ARG A 483 -15.72 -0.44 -2.26
CA ARG A 483 -14.33 -0.81 -2.62
C ARG A 483 -14.03 -2.29 -2.39
N ALA A 484 -14.83 -2.99 -1.59
CA ALA A 484 -14.69 -4.42 -1.37
C ALA A 484 -15.23 -5.28 -2.54
N SER A 485 -15.95 -4.69 -3.50
CA SER A 485 -16.55 -5.39 -4.65
C SER A 485 -15.96 -5.03 -6.02
N GLY A 486 -14.83 -4.32 -6.04
CA GLY A 486 -13.95 -4.17 -7.21
C GLY A 486 -14.64 -3.81 -8.54
N PHE A 487 -14.99 -2.55 -8.76
CA PHE A 487 -15.19 -2.00 -10.11
C PHE A 487 -14.86 -0.50 -10.19
N TYR A 488 -14.28 -0.10 -11.32
CA TYR A 488 -13.93 1.25 -11.77
C TYR A 488 -14.83 1.62 -12.96
N THR A 489 -15.11 2.90 -13.19
CA THR A 489 -15.43 3.50 -14.50
C THR A 489 -15.26 5.03 -14.41
N PRO A 490 -15.06 5.72 -15.55
CA PRO A 490 -13.85 6.49 -15.91
C PRO A 490 -13.53 7.75 -15.08
#